data_AF-A0A968D0A0-F1
#
_entry.id   AF-A0A968D0A0-F1
#
_cell.length_a   1.000
_cell.length_b   1.000
_cell.length_c   1.000
_cell.angle_alpha   90.00
_cell.angle_beta   90.00
_cell.angle_gamma   90.00
#
_symmetry.space_group_name_H-M   'P 1'
#
loop_
_entity.id
_entity.type
_entity.pdbx_description
1 polymer ?
#
loop_
_entity_poly.entity_id
_entity_poly.type
_entity_poly.pdbx_seq_one_letter_code
_entity_poly.pdbx_strand_id
1 'polypeptide(L)'
;MTDEKNKSQKPEIQGTAGEPLEKPVTAAAPPLPLQSGGGGSRIEADVTLRKALGPEQTEALPLWIAIHNRTDAIGFEKYKNFLEKVFCEQGQKGEYFTSTAKYEAACKDPQSEMIQEREPCKPFRARFDRDLRDLSHVVHGVNAYELLKVATQIFLLLECGIVMHGERDAYGKHTNDGEEIPSDVWRLDYEPDDGLGTSWADTMQRLVNYLGTENRNYIRTIIENLYPNWDTEASCRRLQRRADCPCMLELIWNYWMEEGGLTQSLKAISLRFQNRRNPDKPNDPLGEMEITPLRPINNLLWGYIQDEQNSLSVPRRAYEYDHHYGLTLLGKAVPKLQSVDSRSKFIEAFHYLLNLCHRFIQEDADTTVNPDPFPVLNALKEVHLLLSEGAHNQYGDLPWTSRVEMLIQQYLLSLPEVLEFLRSRAMVAYPEGWMGPQDAMKRLQGWTDVSSIHFNNLATFGERLLLSIRYDTWLAINNPQQARGWVLYWQQEIQGYIHAYRAATGVDLSNPDRVDTTMPAILLRKRQMLQRRRVSGTRTA
;
A
#
# COMPACT_ATOMS: atom_id res chain seq x y z
N MET A 1 -62.45 20.81 -29.03
CA MET A 1 -62.60 21.08 -30.47
C MET A 1 -62.57 19.74 -31.19
N THR A 2 -63.71 19.32 -31.75
CA THR A 2 -63.85 18.73 -33.11
C THR A 2 -62.59 18.06 -33.68
N ASP A 3 -62.52 16.73 -33.78
CA ASP A 3 -63.04 15.87 -34.88
C ASP A 3 -61.82 15.19 -35.57
N GLU A 4 -61.84 14.01 -36.22
CA GLU A 4 -62.93 13.13 -36.68
C GLU A 4 -62.43 11.67 -36.93
N LYS A 5 -63.34 10.68 -36.80
CA LYS A 5 -63.44 9.35 -37.50
C LYS A 5 -62.24 8.35 -37.58
N ASN A 6 -62.38 7.07 -37.19
CA ASN A 6 -63.08 5.93 -37.85
C ASN A 6 -62.53 5.57 -39.25
N LYS A 7 -62.37 4.30 -39.68
CA LYS A 7 -62.79 2.99 -39.14
C LYS A 7 -62.00 1.81 -39.76
N SER A 8 -62.05 0.65 -39.12
CA SER A 8 -61.55 -0.67 -39.55
C SER A 8 -62.20 -1.22 -40.83
N GLN A 9 -61.48 -2.03 -41.64
CA GLN A 9 -61.87 -3.41 -42.04
C GLN A 9 -60.84 -4.16 -42.93
N LYS A 10 -60.98 -5.50 -42.97
CA LYS A 10 -60.20 -6.58 -43.63
C LYS A 10 -61.20 -7.34 -44.58
N PRO A 11 -60.85 -8.41 -45.35
CA PRO A 11 -59.77 -8.72 -46.32
C PRO A 11 -60.34 -9.19 -47.71
N GLU A 12 -59.54 -9.97 -48.48
CA GLU A 12 -59.92 -10.95 -49.57
C GLU A 12 -59.89 -10.45 -51.06
N ILE A 13 -59.03 -11.01 -51.96
CA ILE A 13 -59.21 -12.14 -52.96
C ILE A 13 -59.69 -11.62 -54.36
N GLN A 14 -59.26 -12.09 -55.57
CA GLN A 14 -58.43 -13.21 -56.05
C GLN A 14 -57.71 -12.92 -57.42
N GLY A 15 -56.71 -13.73 -57.81
CA GLY A 15 -56.44 -14.10 -59.24
C GLY A 15 -55.48 -13.22 -60.07
N THR A 16 -54.80 -13.68 -61.14
CA THR A 16 -54.68 -15.04 -61.75
C THR A 16 -53.45 -15.19 -62.67
N ALA A 17 -52.84 -16.39 -62.66
CA ALA A 17 -52.20 -17.16 -63.77
C ALA A 17 -50.97 -16.64 -64.58
N GLY A 18 -49.95 -17.51 -64.75
CA GLY A 18 -48.88 -17.36 -65.76
C GLY A 18 -47.53 -18.09 -65.53
N GLU A 19 -47.53 -19.43 -65.34
CA GLU A 19 -46.31 -20.30 -65.35
C GLU A 19 -45.83 -20.61 -66.81
N PRO A 20 -44.73 -21.36 -67.08
CA PRO A 20 -43.73 -22.01 -66.20
C PRO A 20 -42.27 -21.55 -66.50
N LEU A 21 -41.25 -21.82 -65.67
CA LEU A 21 -40.50 -23.08 -65.47
C LEU A 21 -39.48 -22.82 -64.31
N GLU A 22 -38.93 -23.75 -63.52
CA GLU A 22 -39.08 -25.22 -63.43
C GLU A 22 -38.86 -25.70 -61.96
N LYS A 23 -38.50 -26.98 -61.72
CA LYS A 23 -38.36 -27.64 -60.39
C LYS A 23 -37.20 -28.68 -60.44
N PRO A 24 -36.82 -29.47 -59.38
CA PRO A 24 -37.32 -29.59 -57.98
C PRO A 24 -36.16 -29.52 -56.90
N VAL A 25 -36.28 -29.53 -55.56
CA VAL A 25 -37.23 -30.12 -54.56
C VAL A 25 -37.02 -31.68 -54.46
N THR A 26 -36.77 -32.40 -53.35
CA THR A 26 -36.88 -32.20 -51.87
C THR A 26 -36.08 -33.26 -51.08
N ALA A 27 -35.69 -32.91 -49.83
CA ALA A 27 -35.79 -33.65 -48.54
C ALA A 27 -35.29 -35.10 -48.27
N ALA A 28 -34.72 -35.22 -47.04
CA ALA A 28 -34.83 -36.30 -46.03
C ALA A 28 -34.01 -37.62 -46.16
N ALA A 29 -33.37 -38.00 -45.05
CA ALA A 29 -32.66 -39.28 -44.81
C ALA A 29 -33.61 -40.38 -44.26
N PRO A 30 -33.25 -41.69 -44.33
CA PRO A 30 -32.63 -42.36 -43.16
C PRO A 30 -31.56 -43.44 -43.57
N PRO A 31 -31.31 -44.63 -42.93
CA PRO A 31 -29.92 -45.02 -42.56
C PRO A 31 -29.34 -46.34 -43.16
N LEU A 32 -28.00 -46.47 -43.10
CA LEU A 32 -27.09 -47.65 -42.99
C LEU A 32 -27.55 -49.06 -43.45
N PRO A 33 -26.70 -49.85 -44.18
CA PRO A 33 -25.71 -50.69 -43.46
C PRO A 33 -24.38 -51.10 -44.18
N LEU A 34 -23.35 -51.39 -43.34
CA LEU A 34 -22.28 -52.42 -43.45
C LEU A 34 -21.48 -52.63 -44.77
N GLN A 35 -20.15 -52.40 -44.73
CA GLN A 35 -19.15 -53.49 -44.65
C GLN A 35 -17.67 -53.04 -44.45
N SER A 36 -17.02 -53.69 -43.49
CA SER A 36 -15.61 -54.16 -43.46
C SER A 36 -14.54 -53.47 -44.33
N GLY A 37 -13.62 -52.74 -43.69
CA GLY A 37 -12.28 -52.43 -44.22
C GLY A 37 -11.30 -52.19 -43.07
N GLY A 38 -10.44 -53.15 -42.76
CA GLY A 38 -9.53 -53.08 -41.60
C GLY A 38 -8.36 -52.13 -41.81
N GLY A 39 -8.17 -51.19 -40.89
CA GLY A 39 -6.99 -50.32 -40.81
C GLY A 39 -6.92 -49.71 -39.42
N GLY A 40 -5.83 -49.98 -38.70
CA GLY A 40 -5.67 -49.52 -37.31
C GLY A 40 -5.48 -48.01 -37.23
N SER A 41 -6.57 -47.26 -37.05
CA SER A 41 -6.50 -45.85 -36.69
C SER A 41 -6.11 -45.74 -35.22
N ARG A 42 -4.87 -45.27 -34.97
CA ARG A 42 -4.58 -44.59 -33.70
C ARG A 42 -5.58 -43.45 -33.58
N ILE A 43 -6.38 -43.48 -32.53
CA ILE A 43 -7.01 -42.27 -32.02
C ILE A 43 -5.87 -41.46 -31.38
N GLU A 44 -5.16 -40.68 -32.19
CA GLU A 44 -4.48 -39.50 -31.70
C GLU A 44 -5.58 -38.55 -31.24
N ALA A 45 -5.97 -38.71 -29.98
CA ALA A 45 -6.63 -37.65 -29.25
C ALA A 45 -5.63 -36.51 -29.22
N ASP A 46 -5.89 -35.48 -30.03
CA ASP A 46 -5.15 -34.23 -29.99
C ASP A 46 -5.49 -33.52 -28.67
N VAL A 47 -4.84 -33.99 -27.60
CA VAL A 47 -4.90 -33.39 -26.28
C VAL A 47 -4.09 -32.10 -26.36
N THR A 48 -4.71 -31.09 -26.97
CA THR A 48 -4.26 -29.72 -26.88
C THR A 48 -4.38 -29.28 -25.43
N LEU A 49 -3.31 -29.51 -24.68
CA LEU A 49 -3.02 -28.89 -23.38
C LEU A 49 -2.87 -27.39 -23.62
N ARG A 50 -3.99 -26.71 -23.88
CA ARG A 50 -4.09 -25.27 -23.72
C ARG A 50 -3.84 -25.01 -22.25
N LYS A 51 -2.64 -24.55 -21.94
CA LYS A 51 -2.29 -24.00 -20.62
C LYS A 51 -3.41 -23.04 -20.25
N ALA A 52 -4.02 -23.23 -19.08
CA ALA A 52 -5.07 -22.34 -18.59
C ALA A 52 -4.59 -20.89 -18.62
N LEU A 53 -5.49 -19.92 -18.86
CA LEU A 53 -5.11 -18.52 -19.05
C LEU A 53 -4.19 -18.09 -17.90
N GLY A 54 -2.98 -17.67 -18.26
CA GLY A 54 -2.04 -17.09 -17.31
C GLY A 54 -2.49 -15.68 -16.89
N PRO A 55 -1.92 -15.12 -15.81
CA PRO A 55 -2.21 -13.74 -15.41
C PRO A 55 -2.00 -12.74 -16.56
N GLU A 56 -1.03 -13.01 -17.44
CA GLU A 56 -0.68 -12.28 -18.67
C GLU A 56 -1.85 -12.02 -19.65
N GLN A 57 -2.96 -12.75 -19.55
CA GLN A 57 -4.10 -12.63 -20.47
C GLN A 57 -5.35 -11.96 -19.83
N THR A 58 -5.19 -11.29 -18.69
CA THR A 58 -6.31 -10.66 -17.97
C THR A 58 -6.32 -9.14 -18.17
N GLU A 59 -7.47 -8.58 -18.59
CA GLU A 59 -7.64 -7.14 -18.85
C GLU A 59 -7.32 -6.25 -17.62
N ALA A 60 -7.46 -6.77 -16.40
CA ALA A 60 -7.16 -6.08 -15.15
C ALA A 60 -5.68 -6.15 -14.71
N LEU A 61 -4.82 -6.92 -15.39
CA LEU A 61 -3.40 -7.05 -15.04
C LEU A 61 -2.65 -5.69 -14.94
N PRO A 62 -2.88 -4.69 -15.83
CA PRO A 62 -2.24 -3.38 -15.70
C PRO A 62 -2.56 -2.65 -14.41
N LEU A 63 -3.81 -2.77 -13.93
CA LEU A 63 -4.24 -2.17 -12.67
C LEU A 63 -3.51 -2.82 -11.49
N TRP A 64 -3.37 -4.14 -11.49
CA TRP A 64 -2.67 -4.87 -10.43
C TRP A 64 -1.18 -4.52 -10.38
N ILE A 65 -0.51 -4.45 -11.53
CA ILE A 65 0.88 -3.99 -11.65
C ILE A 65 1.03 -2.55 -11.16
N ALA A 66 0.10 -1.66 -11.51
CA ALA A 66 0.11 -0.27 -11.04
C ALA A 66 -0.07 -0.19 -9.51
N ILE A 67 -0.99 -0.95 -8.92
CA ILE A 67 -1.19 -1.04 -7.46
C ILE A 67 0.08 -1.56 -6.76
N HIS A 68 0.69 -2.64 -7.27
CA HIS A 68 1.94 -3.17 -6.71
C HIS A 68 3.05 -2.11 -6.74
N ASN A 69 3.27 -1.48 -7.91
CA ASN A 69 4.30 -0.46 -8.08
C ASN A 69 4.07 0.80 -7.23
N ARG A 70 2.81 1.24 -7.03
CA ARG A 70 2.50 2.41 -6.19
C ARG A 70 2.61 2.11 -4.70
N THR A 71 2.12 0.95 -4.24
CA THR A 71 2.33 0.54 -2.84
C THR A 71 3.82 0.35 -2.53
N ASP A 72 4.61 -0.19 -3.47
CA ASP A 72 6.08 -0.19 -3.38
C ASP A 72 6.69 1.22 -3.38
N ALA A 73 6.12 2.18 -4.13
CA ALA A 73 6.62 3.55 -4.21
C ALA A 73 6.46 4.32 -2.89
N ILE A 74 5.35 4.09 -2.19
CA ILE A 74 5.01 4.68 -0.89
C ILE A 74 5.81 4.04 0.27
N GLY A 75 6.51 2.93 0.02
CA GLY A 75 7.29 2.19 1.01
C GLY A 75 8.32 3.03 1.79
N PHE A 76 8.49 2.70 3.08
CA PHE A 76 9.21 3.53 4.04
C PHE A 76 10.65 3.92 3.60
N GLU A 77 11.42 2.98 3.04
CA GLU A 77 12.79 3.28 2.62
C GLU A 77 12.85 4.30 1.48
N LYS A 78 11.89 4.30 0.54
CA LYS A 78 11.83 5.33 -0.52
C LYS A 78 11.46 6.71 0.06
N TYR A 79 10.54 6.73 1.01
CA TYR A 79 10.17 7.92 1.77
C TYR A 79 11.35 8.49 2.60
N LYS A 80 12.12 7.63 3.27
CA LYS A 80 13.36 8.02 3.98
C LYS A 80 14.40 8.61 3.02
N ASN A 81 14.68 7.92 1.91
CA ASN A 81 15.57 8.41 0.84
C ASN A 81 15.09 9.74 0.21
N PHE A 82 13.77 9.98 0.15
CA PHE A 82 13.21 11.26 -0.28
C PHE A 82 13.50 12.36 0.74
N LEU A 83 13.22 12.13 2.03
CA LEU A 83 13.49 13.12 3.09
C LEU A 83 14.98 13.44 3.24
N GLU A 84 15.86 12.45 3.10
CA GLU A 84 17.31 12.67 3.10
C GLU A 84 17.72 13.64 1.97
N LYS A 85 17.11 13.57 0.78
CA LYS A 85 17.34 14.55 -0.31
C LYS A 85 16.75 15.93 -0.02
N VAL A 86 15.64 16.02 0.70
CA VAL A 86 15.01 17.29 1.07
C VAL A 86 15.83 18.02 2.15
N PHE A 87 16.34 17.29 3.14
CA PHE A 87 17.05 17.84 4.30
C PHE A 87 18.56 18.01 4.09
N CYS A 88 19.19 17.22 3.21
CA CYS A 88 20.55 17.50 2.78
C CYS A 88 20.58 18.77 1.92
N GLU A 89 21.01 19.89 2.51
CA GLU A 89 21.37 21.08 1.74
C GLU A 89 22.34 20.72 0.62
N GLN A 90 22.23 21.36 -0.54
CA GLN A 90 23.18 21.23 -1.66
C GLN A 90 24.55 21.90 -1.37
N GLY A 91 24.97 21.91 -0.09
CA GLY A 91 26.21 22.51 0.41
C GLY A 91 27.46 21.63 0.25
N GLN A 92 27.32 20.34 -0.10
CA GLN A 92 28.43 19.51 -0.55
C GLN A 92 28.07 18.62 -1.75
N LYS A 93 28.23 19.18 -2.96
CA LYS A 93 28.86 18.42 -4.06
C LYS A 93 30.34 18.14 -3.71
N GLY A 94 30.56 17.37 -2.65
CA GLY A 94 31.84 16.72 -2.39
C GLY A 94 31.89 15.43 -3.19
N GLU A 95 32.99 15.19 -3.91
CA GLU A 95 33.26 13.97 -4.67
C GLU A 95 33.31 12.72 -3.76
N TYR A 96 32.15 12.17 -3.36
CA TYR A 96 32.08 10.98 -2.51
C TYR A 96 31.24 9.85 -3.11
N PHE A 97 31.45 9.63 -4.41
CA PHE A 97 31.30 8.31 -5.02
C PHE A 97 32.57 7.95 -5.82
N THR A 98 33.72 7.85 -5.12
CA THR A 98 35.00 7.18 -5.53
C THR A 98 36.17 7.51 -4.56
N SER A 99 36.01 7.34 -3.23
CA SER A 99 37.15 7.53 -2.31
C SER A 99 37.88 6.25 -1.89
N THR A 100 37.27 5.06 -2.01
CA THR A 100 37.97 3.79 -1.76
C THR A 100 39.19 3.63 -2.68
N ALA A 101 39.04 3.95 -3.97
CA ALA A 101 40.13 3.91 -4.94
C ALA A 101 41.28 4.90 -4.67
N LYS A 102 41.00 6.08 -4.09
CA LYS A 102 42.06 7.07 -3.75
C LYS A 102 42.83 6.69 -2.48
N TYR A 103 42.19 6.04 -1.50
CA TYR A 103 42.88 5.61 -0.27
C TYR A 103 43.72 4.33 -0.46
N GLU A 104 43.35 3.42 -1.37
CA GLU A 104 44.19 2.26 -1.71
C GLU A 104 45.43 2.62 -2.55
N ALA A 105 45.36 3.69 -3.35
CA ALA A 105 46.51 4.18 -4.13
C ALA A 105 47.58 4.86 -3.24
N ALA A 106 47.17 5.57 -2.19
CA ALA A 106 48.06 6.30 -1.29
C ALA A 106 48.93 5.41 -0.37
N CYS A 107 48.73 4.09 -0.39
CA CYS A 107 49.48 3.12 0.44
C CYS A 107 50.42 2.21 -0.38
N LYS A 108 50.78 2.59 -1.62
CA LYS A 108 51.57 1.73 -2.53
C LYS A 108 52.84 2.34 -3.14
N ASP A 109 53.30 3.51 -2.69
CA ASP A 109 54.61 4.07 -3.05
C ASP A 109 55.62 3.96 -1.88
N PRO A 110 56.68 3.11 -1.99
CA PRO A 110 57.69 2.97 -0.93
C PRO A 110 58.79 4.04 -0.90
N GLN A 111 58.67 5.14 -1.65
CA GLN A 111 59.82 6.01 -1.99
C GLN A 111 59.66 7.51 -1.75
N SER A 112 58.60 7.99 -1.09
CA SER A 112 58.51 9.40 -0.64
C SER A 112 59.12 9.62 0.75
N GLU A 113 60.43 9.39 0.86
CA GLU A 113 61.21 9.97 1.97
C GLU A 113 61.23 11.50 1.83
N MET A 114 60.61 12.21 2.76
CA MET A 114 61.23 13.32 3.51
C MET A 114 60.21 13.92 4.49
N ILE A 115 60.41 13.61 5.78
CA ILE A 115 59.65 14.18 6.90
C ILE A 115 60.36 15.47 7.34
N GLN A 116 59.65 16.61 7.32
CA GLN A 116 60.04 17.80 8.11
C GLN A 116 58.83 18.38 8.86
N GLU A 117 58.68 17.87 10.08
CA GLU A 117 58.21 18.50 11.33
C GLU A 117 57.07 19.55 11.38
N ARG A 118 56.25 19.37 12.44
CA ARG A 118 55.21 20.27 13.02
C ARG A 118 53.90 20.34 12.20
N GLU A 119 52.71 20.11 12.77
CA GLU A 119 52.31 19.97 14.17
C GLU A 119 51.02 19.09 14.32
N PRO A 120 50.47 18.87 15.53
CA PRO A 120 50.19 17.52 16.04
C PRO A 120 48.90 16.88 15.52
N CYS A 121 48.81 15.56 15.72
CA CYS A 121 47.58 14.79 15.57
C CYS A 121 46.40 15.46 16.32
N LYS A 122 45.30 15.73 15.59
CA LYS A 122 44.00 16.09 16.16
C LYS A 122 43.00 14.91 16.06
N PRO A 123 43.20 13.78 16.76
CA PRO A 123 42.29 12.63 16.67
C PRO A 123 40.97 12.83 17.44
N PHE A 124 40.79 13.96 18.15
CA PHE A 124 39.60 14.20 18.99
C PHE A 124 38.52 15.07 18.33
N ARG A 125 38.90 16.13 17.59
CA ARG A 125 37.91 16.93 16.83
C ARG A 125 37.38 16.17 15.60
N ALA A 126 38.22 15.41 14.90
CA ALA A 126 37.81 14.66 13.72
C ALA A 126 36.87 13.46 13.97
N ARG A 127 36.65 13.07 15.24
CA ARG A 127 35.53 12.17 15.61
C ARG A 127 34.24 12.97 15.79
N PHE A 128 34.25 13.98 16.67
CA PHE A 128 33.10 14.87 16.88
C PHE A 128 32.60 15.53 15.58
N ASP A 129 33.49 15.97 14.68
CA ASP A 129 33.13 16.57 13.39
C ASP A 129 32.66 15.54 12.33
N ARG A 130 32.83 14.23 12.59
CA ARG A 130 32.23 13.16 11.78
C ARG A 130 30.84 12.84 12.29
N ASP A 131 30.69 12.68 13.62
CA ASP A 131 29.41 12.50 14.29
C ASP A 131 28.47 13.70 14.04
N LEU A 132 29.02 14.93 13.97
CA LEU A 132 28.28 16.17 13.63
C LEU A 132 27.85 16.28 12.16
N ARG A 133 28.42 15.50 11.25
CA ARG A 133 27.96 15.45 9.85
C ARG A 133 26.84 14.44 9.66
N ASP A 134 26.87 13.33 10.39
CA ASP A 134 25.71 12.43 10.46
C ASP A 134 24.52 13.10 11.17
N LEU A 135 24.77 14.11 12.02
CA LEU A 135 23.76 15.01 12.60
C LEU A 135 23.21 16.07 11.62
N SER A 136 23.78 16.26 10.41
CA SER A 136 23.28 17.27 9.47
C SER A 136 21.93 16.93 8.82
N HIS A 137 21.38 15.74 9.10
CA HIS A 137 20.05 15.32 8.66
C HIS A 137 18.90 15.96 9.46
N VAL A 138 19.17 16.58 10.61
CA VAL A 138 18.14 17.22 11.43
C VAL A 138 18.07 18.72 11.15
N VAL A 139 17.05 19.17 10.40
CA VAL A 139 16.82 20.59 10.14
C VAL A 139 16.67 21.35 11.46
N HIS A 140 17.61 22.24 11.73
CA HIS A 140 17.58 23.12 12.90
C HIS A 140 16.74 24.36 12.60
N GLY A 141 15.48 24.35 13.04
CA GLY A 141 14.58 25.50 12.94
C GLY A 141 13.29 25.28 13.74
N VAL A 142 12.60 26.37 14.09
CA VAL A 142 11.33 26.33 14.85
C VAL A 142 10.26 25.53 14.09
N ASN A 143 10.24 25.65 12.77
CA ASN A 143 9.23 25.06 11.88
C ASN A 143 9.74 23.79 11.18
N ALA A 144 10.77 23.12 11.71
CA ALA A 144 11.34 21.92 11.09
C ALA A 144 10.31 20.78 10.94
N TYR A 145 9.38 20.68 11.88
CA TYR A 145 8.28 19.71 11.81
C TYR A 145 7.22 20.08 10.75
N GLU A 146 6.94 21.38 10.54
CA GLU A 146 6.05 21.83 9.46
C GLU A 146 6.66 21.53 8.09
N LEU A 147 7.96 21.80 7.92
CA LEU A 147 8.71 21.41 6.72
C LEU A 147 8.63 19.89 6.48
N LEU A 148 8.82 19.07 7.52
CA LEU A 148 8.65 17.61 7.45
C LEU A 148 7.23 17.24 7.00
N LYS A 149 6.20 17.84 7.60
CA LYS A 149 4.78 17.60 7.28
C LYS A 149 4.46 17.96 5.82
N VAL A 150 4.89 19.13 5.34
CA VAL A 150 4.73 19.54 3.93
C VAL A 150 5.50 18.61 2.99
N ALA A 151 6.73 18.21 3.34
CA ALA A 151 7.52 17.27 2.55
C ALA A 151 6.85 15.89 2.45
N THR A 152 6.22 15.39 3.53
CA THR A 152 5.46 14.12 3.48
C THR A 152 4.24 14.19 2.56
N GLN A 153 3.54 15.33 2.55
CA GLN A 153 2.37 15.54 1.69
C GLN A 153 2.80 15.61 0.22
N ILE A 154 3.90 16.31 -0.08
CA ILE A 154 4.50 16.33 -1.44
C ILE A 154 4.96 14.93 -1.87
N PHE A 155 5.59 14.16 -0.98
CA PHE A 155 5.98 12.77 -1.26
C PHE A 155 4.78 11.91 -1.65
N LEU A 156 3.70 11.96 -0.87
CA LEU A 156 2.48 11.21 -1.20
C LEU A 156 1.82 11.72 -2.49
N LEU A 157 1.84 13.03 -2.77
CA LEU A 157 1.28 13.58 -4.03
C LEU A 157 2.07 13.09 -5.25
N LEU A 158 3.39 12.95 -5.10
CA LEU A 158 4.26 12.44 -6.16
C LEU A 158 4.07 10.93 -6.37
N GLU A 159 3.90 10.12 -5.33
CA GLU A 159 3.95 8.66 -5.46
C GLU A 159 2.60 7.93 -5.41
N CYS A 160 1.53 8.51 -4.86
CA CYS A 160 0.25 7.81 -4.69
C CYS A 160 -0.65 7.76 -5.93
N GLY A 161 -0.49 8.70 -6.88
CA GLY A 161 -1.35 8.78 -8.07
C GLY A 161 -0.95 7.79 -9.16
N ILE A 162 -1.91 7.00 -9.66
CA ILE A 162 -1.72 6.22 -10.90
C ILE A 162 -2.06 7.11 -12.10
N VAL A 163 -1.10 7.33 -12.99
CA VAL A 163 -1.37 7.88 -14.32
C VAL A 163 -1.82 6.72 -15.23
N MET A 164 -3.12 6.64 -15.52
CA MET A 164 -3.67 5.71 -16.53
C MET A 164 -3.78 6.44 -17.87
N HIS A 165 -3.20 5.88 -18.93
CA HIS A 165 -3.28 6.44 -20.28
C HIS A 165 -4.45 5.85 -21.08
N GLY A 166 -4.96 6.64 -22.03
CA GLY A 166 -6.06 6.29 -22.94
C GLY A 166 -7.41 6.90 -22.54
N GLU A 167 -8.14 7.43 -23.51
CA GLU A 167 -9.53 7.85 -23.31
C GLU A 167 -10.38 6.69 -22.78
N ARG A 168 -11.29 7.01 -21.87
CA ARG A 168 -12.24 6.06 -21.28
C ARG A 168 -13.65 6.61 -21.36
N ASP A 169 -14.61 5.73 -21.62
CA ASP A 169 -16.04 6.05 -21.54
C ASP A 169 -16.49 6.21 -20.07
N ALA A 170 -17.76 6.60 -19.88
CA ALA A 170 -18.36 6.78 -18.55
C ALA A 170 -18.49 5.47 -17.74
N TYR A 171 -18.14 4.32 -18.33
CA TYR A 171 -18.13 3.00 -17.69
C TYR A 171 -16.70 2.45 -17.52
N GLY A 172 -15.68 3.28 -17.81
CA GLY A 172 -14.27 2.97 -17.61
C GLY A 172 -13.62 2.16 -18.74
N LYS A 173 -14.33 1.87 -19.83
CA LYS A 173 -13.80 1.12 -20.98
C LYS A 173 -13.00 2.04 -21.89
N HIS A 174 -11.89 1.56 -22.44
CA HIS A 174 -11.13 2.32 -23.43
C HIS A 174 -11.93 2.49 -24.73
N THR A 175 -11.94 3.70 -25.29
CA THR A 175 -12.67 4.02 -26.53
C THR A 175 -12.01 3.45 -27.79
N ASN A 176 -10.73 3.09 -27.72
CA ASN A 176 -9.91 2.62 -28.83
C ASN A 176 -9.67 1.10 -28.75
N ASP A 177 -10.73 0.29 -28.89
CA ASP A 177 -10.70 -1.20 -28.88
C ASP A 177 -9.95 -1.86 -30.08
N GLY A 178 -8.92 -1.22 -30.66
CA GLY A 178 -8.39 -1.63 -31.98
C GLY A 178 -6.90 -1.44 -32.27
N GLU A 179 -6.16 -0.71 -31.43
CA GLU A 179 -4.69 -0.65 -31.54
C GLU A 179 -4.07 -1.50 -30.43
N GLU A 180 -3.14 -2.39 -30.78
CA GLU A 180 -2.32 -3.10 -29.81
C GLU A 180 -1.56 -2.07 -28.98
N ILE A 181 -1.97 -1.89 -27.71
CA ILE A 181 -1.27 -1.01 -26.76
C ILE A 181 0.19 -1.47 -26.72
N PRO A 182 1.16 -0.66 -27.22
CA PRO A 182 2.53 -1.10 -27.28
C PRO A 182 3.03 -1.52 -25.89
N SER A 183 3.87 -2.56 -25.82
CA SER A 183 4.51 -3.03 -24.58
C SER A 183 5.16 -1.91 -23.76
N ASP A 184 5.51 -0.84 -24.46
CA ASP A 184 6.29 0.29 -24.00
C ASP A 184 5.44 1.34 -23.27
N VAL A 185 4.10 1.33 -23.47
CA VAL A 185 3.13 2.15 -22.71
C VAL A 185 3.05 1.71 -21.25
N TRP A 186 3.44 0.46 -20.93
CA TRP A 186 3.55 -0.03 -19.56
C TRP A 186 4.78 0.47 -18.81
N ARG A 187 5.67 1.23 -19.49
CA ARG A 187 6.74 1.97 -18.82
C ARG A 187 6.12 3.18 -18.11
N LEU A 188 5.71 2.99 -16.85
CA LEU A 188 5.09 3.98 -15.94
C LEU A 188 5.88 5.30 -15.69
N ASP A 189 7.07 5.43 -16.29
CA ASP A 189 7.93 6.63 -16.29
C ASP A 189 8.03 7.30 -17.68
N TYR A 190 7.43 6.72 -18.72
CA TYR A 190 7.33 7.33 -20.05
C TYR A 190 6.11 8.25 -20.09
N GLU A 191 6.34 9.53 -19.83
CA GLU A 191 5.32 10.57 -19.96
C GLU A 191 5.35 11.13 -21.39
N PRO A 192 4.39 10.78 -22.27
CA PRO A 192 4.32 11.38 -23.59
C PRO A 192 4.08 12.88 -23.48
N ASP A 193 4.80 13.64 -24.31
CA ASP A 193 4.65 15.10 -24.43
C ASP A 193 3.33 15.39 -25.14
N ASP A 194 2.37 15.93 -24.38
CA ASP A 194 1.03 16.32 -24.85
C ASP A 194 1.01 17.75 -25.42
N GLY A 195 2.15 18.43 -25.46
CA GLY A 195 2.25 19.82 -25.88
C GLY A 195 1.61 20.82 -24.90
N LEU A 196 1.07 20.36 -23.76
CA LEU A 196 0.70 21.23 -22.65
C LEU A 196 1.96 21.62 -21.86
N GLY A 197 2.72 22.53 -22.45
CA GLY A 197 3.80 23.26 -21.78
C GLY A 197 3.25 24.06 -20.61
N THR A 198 3.16 23.43 -19.45
CA THR A 198 2.62 24.03 -18.23
C THR A 198 3.73 24.72 -17.46
N SER A 199 3.49 26.00 -17.12
CA SER A 199 4.52 26.82 -16.49
C SER A 199 4.77 26.36 -15.05
N TRP A 200 6.01 26.48 -14.61
CA TRP A 200 6.41 26.39 -13.20
C TRP A 200 5.48 27.19 -12.28
N ALA A 201 5.04 28.36 -12.73
CA ALA A 201 4.12 29.22 -11.99
C ALA A 201 2.76 28.55 -11.72
N ASP A 202 2.20 27.84 -12.70
CA ASP A 202 0.88 27.20 -12.62
C ASP A 202 0.92 25.99 -11.67
N THR A 203 1.97 25.17 -11.78
CA THR A 203 2.20 24.03 -10.87
C THR A 203 2.42 24.50 -9.44
N MET A 204 3.23 25.55 -9.25
CA MET A 204 3.43 26.16 -7.93
C MET A 204 2.12 26.74 -7.37
N GLN A 205 1.28 27.35 -8.21
CA GLN A 205 -0.01 27.89 -7.78
C GLN A 205 -1.00 26.77 -7.41
N ARG A 206 -1.05 25.65 -8.15
CA ARG A 206 -1.82 24.46 -7.78
C ARG A 206 -1.35 23.86 -6.45
N LEU A 207 -0.04 23.69 -6.25
CA LEU A 207 0.53 23.20 -4.98
C LEU A 207 0.21 24.12 -3.81
N VAL A 208 0.30 25.44 -4.00
CA VAL A 208 -0.06 26.44 -2.99
C VAL A 208 -1.57 26.44 -2.69
N ASN A 209 -2.42 26.18 -3.68
CA ASN A 209 -3.86 26.02 -3.46
C ASN A 209 -4.19 24.75 -2.66
N TYR A 210 -3.44 23.65 -2.87
CA TYR A 210 -3.68 22.36 -2.19
C TYR A 210 -3.07 22.30 -0.78
N LEU A 211 -1.84 22.80 -0.61
CA LEU A 211 -1.07 22.75 0.64
C LEU A 211 -1.20 24.03 1.50
N GLY A 212 -1.92 25.03 1.01
CA GLY A 212 -2.14 26.31 1.68
C GLY A 212 -1.10 27.39 1.36
N THR A 213 -1.53 28.65 1.39
CA THR A 213 -0.72 29.84 1.06
C THR A 213 0.47 30.06 1.98
N GLU A 214 0.37 29.63 3.23
CA GLU A 214 1.40 29.79 4.27
C GLU A 214 2.65 28.93 3.97
N ASN A 215 2.46 27.79 3.30
CA ASN A 215 3.53 26.82 3.03
C ASN A 215 4.37 27.13 1.77
N ARG A 216 4.08 28.24 1.07
CA ARG A 216 4.72 28.59 -0.23
C ARG A 216 6.25 28.57 -0.19
N ASN A 217 6.86 29.01 0.91
CA ASN A 217 8.32 29.03 1.06
C ASN A 217 8.90 27.62 1.22
N TYR A 218 8.26 26.77 2.04
CA TYR A 218 8.67 25.38 2.23
C TYR A 218 8.53 24.56 0.95
N ILE A 219 7.40 24.69 0.26
CA ILE A 219 7.16 24.05 -1.05
C ILE A 219 8.28 24.41 -2.02
N ARG A 220 8.65 25.69 -2.10
CA ARG A 220 9.74 26.17 -2.95
C ARG A 220 11.08 25.51 -2.60
N THR A 221 11.49 25.53 -1.33
CA THR A 221 12.76 24.94 -0.87
C THR A 221 12.82 23.43 -1.09
N ILE A 222 11.74 22.70 -0.81
CA ILE A 222 11.64 21.24 -1.04
C ILE A 222 11.90 20.93 -2.52
N ILE A 223 11.26 21.68 -3.41
CA ILE A 223 11.37 21.48 -4.86
C ILE A 223 12.78 21.85 -5.35
N GLU A 224 13.32 23.02 -4.97
CA GLU A 224 14.66 23.46 -5.35
C GLU A 224 15.75 22.45 -4.88
N ASN A 225 15.57 21.80 -3.72
CA ASN A 225 16.49 20.78 -3.22
C ASN A 225 16.40 19.45 -4.00
N LEU A 226 15.19 19.00 -4.35
CA LEU A 226 14.95 17.67 -4.92
C LEU A 226 15.51 17.48 -6.35
N TYR A 227 15.48 18.51 -7.20
CA TYR A 227 16.01 18.42 -8.57
C TYR A 227 16.83 19.68 -8.92
N PRO A 228 18.14 19.72 -8.64
CA PRO A 228 19.01 20.87 -8.95
C PRO A 228 19.12 21.22 -10.44
N ASN A 229 18.90 20.23 -11.32
CA ASN A 229 18.95 20.39 -12.78
C ASN A 229 17.54 20.15 -13.36
N TRP A 230 16.54 20.85 -12.83
CA TRP A 230 15.14 20.60 -13.17
C TRP A 230 14.85 20.97 -14.63
N ASP A 231 14.54 19.98 -15.48
CA ASP A 231 13.93 20.23 -16.78
C ASP A 231 12.44 20.53 -16.56
N THR A 232 12.14 21.83 -16.48
CA THR A 232 11.02 22.40 -15.69
C THR A 232 9.66 21.75 -15.95
N GLU A 233 9.42 21.34 -17.19
CA GLU A 233 8.12 20.85 -17.65
C GLU A 233 7.83 19.40 -17.24
N ALA A 234 8.81 18.48 -17.30
CA ALA A 234 8.55 17.05 -17.14
C ALA A 234 8.04 16.70 -15.73
N SER A 235 8.76 17.10 -14.68
CA SER A 235 8.30 16.83 -13.31
C SER A 235 7.10 17.71 -12.89
N CYS A 236 6.81 18.82 -13.60
CA CYS A 236 5.55 19.56 -13.43
C CYS A 236 4.37 18.77 -13.99
N ARG A 237 4.48 18.24 -15.23
CA ARG A 237 3.49 17.34 -15.83
C ARG A 237 3.24 16.12 -14.94
N ARG A 238 4.29 15.50 -14.38
CA ARG A 238 4.19 14.42 -13.39
C ARG A 238 3.32 14.76 -12.20
N LEU A 239 3.57 15.91 -11.55
CA LEU A 239 2.84 16.30 -10.35
C LEU A 239 1.38 16.66 -10.66
N GLN A 240 1.11 17.34 -11.79
CA GLN A 240 -0.25 17.66 -12.21
C GLN A 240 -1.05 16.40 -12.55
N ARG A 241 -0.53 15.53 -13.44
CA ARG A 241 -1.20 14.29 -13.85
C ARG A 241 -1.48 13.37 -12.64
N ARG A 242 -0.58 13.32 -11.64
CA ARG A 242 -0.76 12.47 -10.45
C ARG A 242 -1.69 13.07 -9.40
N ALA A 243 -1.77 14.40 -9.26
CA ALA A 243 -2.69 15.06 -8.33
C ALA A 243 -4.16 14.95 -8.76
N ASP A 244 -4.43 14.95 -10.06
CA ASP A 244 -5.78 14.82 -10.63
C ASP A 244 -6.24 13.33 -10.75
N CYS A 245 -5.42 12.36 -10.32
CA CYS A 245 -5.68 10.91 -10.40
C CYS A 245 -6.05 10.28 -9.04
N PRO A 246 -6.77 9.13 -9.02
CA PRO A 246 -7.14 8.46 -7.77
C PRO A 246 -5.91 8.00 -6.99
N CYS A 247 -5.89 8.31 -5.68
CA CYS A 247 -4.83 7.88 -4.78
C CYS A 247 -5.03 6.43 -4.34
N MET A 248 -3.95 5.64 -4.41
CA MET A 248 -3.94 4.23 -4.04
C MET A 248 -3.60 4.04 -2.56
N LEU A 249 -4.53 4.43 -1.68
CA LEU A 249 -4.40 4.33 -0.22
C LEU A 249 -5.65 3.69 0.40
N GLU A 250 -5.45 2.64 1.19
CA GLU A 250 -6.50 2.02 2.02
C GLU A 250 -6.30 2.31 3.50
N LEU A 251 -7.41 2.44 4.21
CA LEU A 251 -7.42 2.71 5.65
C LEU A 251 -7.00 1.48 6.48
N ILE A 252 -7.07 0.26 5.92
CA ILE A 252 -6.70 -0.98 6.61
C ILE A 252 -5.21 -1.01 7.02
N TRP A 253 -4.34 -0.37 6.23
CA TRP A 253 -2.92 -0.25 6.55
C TRP A 253 -2.74 0.48 7.88
N ASN A 254 -3.43 1.61 8.04
CA ASN A 254 -3.37 2.44 9.24
C ASN A 254 -3.91 1.71 10.48
N TYR A 255 -4.97 0.91 10.32
CA TYR A 255 -5.49 0.05 11.39
C TYR A 255 -4.43 -0.94 11.90
N TRP A 256 -3.75 -1.65 11.00
CA TRP A 256 -2.71 -2.61 11.40
C TRP A 256 -1.48 -1.95 12.02
N MET A 257 -1.14 -0.74 11.59
CA MET A 257 -0.05 0.05 12.18
C MET A 257 -0.40 0.61 13.57
N GLU A 258 -1.67 0.94 13.82
CA GLU A 258 -2.17 1.36 15.13
C GLU A 258 -2.29 0.18 16.13
N GLU A 259 -2.83 -0.97 15.71
CA GLU A 259 -2.81 -2.21 16.51
C GLU A 259 -1.37 -2.76 16.71
N GLY A 260 -0.49 -2.49 15.74
CA GLY A 260 0.96 -2.67 15.87
C GLY A 260 1.59 -1.75 16.94
N GLY A 261 0.89 -0.73 17.42
CA GLY A 261 1.36 0.16 18.49
C GLY A 261 2.38 1.21 18.04
N LEU A 262 2.40 1.59 16.75
CA LEU A 262 3.26 2.67 16.24
C LEU A 262 2.96 4.00 16.96
N THR A 263 1.69 4.41 16.91
CA THR A 263 1.14 5.62 17.55
C THR A 263 1.41 5.63 19.06
N GLN A 264 1.20 4.47 19.70
CA GLN A 264 1.43 4.26 21.13
C GLN A 264 2.92 4.42 21.50
N SER A 265 3.83 3.95 20.64
CA SER A 265 5.28 4.02 20.85
C SER A 265 5.75 5.48 20.85
N LEU A 266 5.41 6.25 19.81
CA LEU A 266 5.82 7.66 19.76
C LEU A 266 5.11 8.50 20.84
N LYS A 267 3.86 8.19 21.20
CA LYS A 267 3.18 8.86 22.32
C LYS A 267 3.87 8.61 23.66
N ALA A 268 4.36 7.40 23.91
CA ALA A 268 5.13 7.08 25.13
C ALA A 268 6.47 7.86 25.19
N ILE A 269 7.20 7.94 24.07
CA ILE A 269 8.41 8.78 23.96
C ILE A 269 8.07 10.26 24.20
N SER A 270 6.99 10.75 23.59
CA SER A 270 6.52 12.14 23.73
C SER A 270 6.14 12.50 25.17
N LEU A 271 5.50 11.59 25.91
CA LEU A 271 5.21 11.78 27.34
C LEU A 271 6.50 11.85 28.16
N ARG A 272 7.46 10.95 27.92
CA ARG A 272 8.78 10.99 28.58
C ARG A 272 9.52 12.30 28.27
N PHE A 273 9.46 12.77 27.03
CA PHE A 273 10.08 14.02 26.57
C PHE A 273 9.47 15.27 27.24
N GLN A 274 8.14 15.30 27.42
CA GLN A 274 7.43 16.30 28.22
C GLN A 274 7.69 16.18 29.74
N ASN A 275 8.50 15.22 30.19
CA ASN A 275 8.66 14.80 31.59
C ASN A 275 7.33 14.48 32.31
N ARG A 276 6.37 13.93 31.57
CA ARG A 276 5.06 13.49 32.09
C ARG A 276 5.06 11.99 32.28
N ARG A 277 4.65 11.53 33.45
CA ARG A 277 4.40 10.09 33.69
C ARG A 277 3.16 9.65 32.94
N ASN A 278 3.18 8.42 32.43
CA ASN A 278 1.97 7.77 31.93
C ASN A 278 1.00 7.54 33.11
N PRO A 279 -0.23 8.10 33.11
CA PRO A 279 -1.18 7.93 34.22
C PRO A 279 -1.62 6.48 34.42
N ASP A 280 -1.45 5.60 33.42
CA ASP A 280 -1.90 4.21 33.45
C ASP A 280 -0.85 3.25 34.03
N LYS A 281 0.41 3.71 34.15
CA LYS A 281 1.53 2.91 34.68
C LYS A 281 2.32 3.74 35.68
N PRO A 282 2.09 3.55 37.00
CA PRO A 282 2.84 4.31 38.03
C PRO A 282 4.35 4.04 37.97
N ASN A 283 4.75 2.83 37.52
CA ASN A 283 6.12 2.45 37.22
C ASN A 283 6.29 2.35 35.68
N ASP A 284 6.63 3.46 35.04
CA ASP A 284 6.94 3.51 33.61
C ASP A 284 8.46 3.28 33.40
N PRO A 285 8.90 2.22 32.71
CA PRO A 285 10.33 1.93 32.50
C PRO A 285 11.07 3.03 31.73
N LEU A 286 10.37 3.87 30.95
CA LEU A 286 10.99 5.02 30.28
C LEU A 286 11.47 6.10 31.26
N GLY A 287 10.97 6.10 32.51
CA GLY A 287 11.39 7.06 33.54
C GLY A 287 12.86 6.92 33.97
N GLU A 288 13.44 5.73 33.82
CA GLU A 288 14.85 5.43 34.14
C GLU A 288 15.80 5.74 32.97
N MET A 289 15.28 5.93 31.76
CA MET A 289 16.10 6.19 30.56
C MET A 289 16.47 7.67 30.45
N GLU A 290 17.73 7.96 30.10
CA GLU A 290 18.22 9.32 29.89
C GLU A 290 17.67 9.93 28.59
N ILE A 291 17.29 11.20 28.64
CA ILE A 291 16.72 11.93 27.48
C ILE A 291 17.84 12.49 26.58
N THR A 292 19.11 12.46 27.03
CA THR A 292 20.28 13.03 26.34
C THR A 292 20.38 12.70 24.84
N PRO A 293 20.16 11.43 24.39
CA PRO A 293 20.23 11.09 22.96
C PRO A 293 19.18 11.82 22.10
N LEU A 294 18.01 12.16 22.66
CA LEU A 294 16.90 12.80 21.93
C LEU A 294 17.10 14.31 21.73
N ARG A 295 18.20 14.88 22.23
CA ARG A 295 18.47 16.34 22.18
C ARG A 295 18.59 16.91 20.75
N PRO A 296 19.22 16.24 19.75
CA PRO A 296 19.30 16.77 18.39
C PRO A 296 17.92 16.95 17.75
N ILE A 297 17.05 15.96 17.92
CA ILE A 297 15.70 15.90 17.31
C ILE A 297 14.64 16.70 18.10
N ASN A 298 15.06 17.50 19.08
CA ASN A 298 14.20 18.30 19.96
C ASN A 298 13.17 19.15 19.20
N ASN A 299 13.56 19.76 18.09
CA ASN A 299 12.69 20.62 17.28
C ASN A 299 11.55 19.82 16.62
N LEU A 300 11.86 18.62 16.11
CA LEU A 300 10.88 17.72 15.49
C LEU A 300 9.93 17.15 16.54
N LEU A 301 10.44 16.74 17.71
CA LEU A 301 9.62 16.21 18.80
C LEU A 301 8.69 17.27 19.40
N TRP A 302 9.16 18.50 19.64
CA TRP A 302 8.28 19.57 20.12
C TRP A 302 7.26 20.01 19.07
N GLY A 303 7.64 20.07 17.79
CA GLY A 303 6.68 20.33 16.71
C GLY A 303 5.57 19.29 16.64
N TYR A 304 5.92 17.99 16.69
CA TYR A 304 4.94 16.90 16.77
C TYR A 304 4.03 17.00 17.99
N ILE A 305 4.58 17.36 19.16
CA ILE A 305 3.81 17.55 20.41
C ILE A 305 2.86 18.75 20.30
N GLN A 306 3.26 19.84 19.65
CA GLN A 306 2.44 21.04 19.47
C GLN A 306 1.32 20.82 18.44
N ASP A 307 1.61 20.07 17.36
CA ASP A 307 0.66 19.71 16.30
C ASP A 307 -0.38 18.64 16.72
N GLU A 308 -0.34 18.16 17.97
CA GLU A 308 -1.35 17.23 18.53
C GLU A 308 -2.79 17.78 18.40
N GLN A 309 -2.97 19.11 18.34
CA GLN A 309 -4.27 19.75 18.12
C GLN A 309 -4.82 19.57 16.69
N ASN A 310 -3.94 19.54 15.69
CA ASN A 310 -4.30 19.34 14.28
C ASN A 310 -4.26 17.85 13.88
N SER A 311 -3.71 17.00 14.76
CA SER A 311 -3.55 15.56 14.53
C SER A 311 -4.88 14.81 14.63
N LEU A 312 -5.00 13.73 13.88
CA LEU A 312 -6.20 12.91 13.78
C LEU A 312 -6.43 12.10 15.07
N SER A 313 -7.46 12.49 15.82
CA SER A 313 -7.78 11.86 17.10
C SER A 313 -8.12 10.36 16.95
N VAL A 314 -7.69 9.55 17.93
CA VAL A 314 -8.00 8.11 18.01
C VAL A 314 -9.52 7.82 17.96
N PRO A 315 -10.40 8.59 18.65
CA PRO A 315 -11.85 8.47 18.46
C PRO A 315 -12.29 8.56 17.00
N ARG A 316 -11.79 9.55 16.24
CA ARG A 316 -12.18 9.74 14.83
C ARG A 316 -11.71 8.58 13.98
N ARG A 317 -10.46 8.12 14.12
CA ARG A 317 -9.98 6.91 13.43
C ARG A 317 -10.82 5.67 13.76
N ALA A 318 -11.18 5.47 15.03
CA ALA A 318 -11.95 4.31 15.47
C ALA A 318 -13.37 4.25 14.87
N TYR A 319 -14.06 5.39 14.70
CA TYR A 319 -15.35 5.43 14.00
C TYR A 319 -15.23 5.09 12.51
N GLU A 320 -14.17 5.54 11.86
CA GLU A 320 -13.97 5.33 10.42
C GLU A 320 -13.49 3.90 10.10
N TYR A 321 -12.69 3.26 10.99
CA TYR A 321 -12.38 1.83 10.89
C TYR A 321 -13.64 0.94 11.00
N ASP A 322 -14.60 1.32 11.84
CA ASP A 322 -15.88 0.65 12.00
C ASP A 322 -16.81 0.89 10.80
N HIS A 323 -16.82 2.12 10.26
CA HIS A 323 -17.61 2.47 9.08
C HIS A 323 -17.10 1.80 7.79
N HIS A 324 -15.78 1.76 7.56
CA HIS A 324 -15.21 1.16 6.35
C HIS A 324 -15.15 -0.38 6.39
N TYR A 325 -14.86 -0.97 7.56
CA TYR A 325 -14.54 -2.41 7.64
C TYR A 325 -15.18 -3.15 8.85
N GLY A 326 -15.99 -2.48 9.68
CA GLY A 326 -16.49 -3.07 10.93
C GLY A 326 -15.39 -3.37 11.96
N LEU A 327 -14.23 -2.70 11.84
CA LEU A 327 -13.06 -2.93 12.66
C LEU A 327 -13.06 -2.01 13.88
N THR A 328 -13.14 -2.59 15.08
CA THR A 328 -13.06 -1.87 16.35
C THR A 328 -11.66 -1.94 16.96
N LEU A 329 -11.09 -0.80 17.35
CA LEU A 329 -9.88 -0.75 18.17
C LEU A 329 -10.20 -1.05 19.65
N LEU A 330 -9.28 -1.70 20.38
CA LEU A 330 -9.43 -1.93 21.83
C LEU A 330 -8.31 -1.29 22.65
N GLY A 331 -8.56 -0.09 23.18
CA GLY A 331 -7.62 0.62 24.07
C GLY A 331 -8.33 1.52 25.07
N LYS A 332 -7.59 2.03 26.07
CA LYS A 332 -8.14 2.98 27.06
C LYS A 332 -8.47 4.35 26.44
N ALA A 333 -7.73 4.74 25.41
CA ALA A 333 -7.97 5.97 24.64
C ALA A 333 -9.10 5.84 23.60
N VAL A 334 -9.61 4.63 23.37
CA VAL A 334 -10.71 4.38 22.44
C VAL A 334 -12.03 4.55 23.20
N PRO A 335 -12.96 5.42 22.75
CA PRO A 335 -14.27 5.54 23.37
C PRO A 335 -15.10 4.26 23.14
N LYS A 336 -16.18 4.10 23.90
CA LYS A 336 -17.21 3.12 23.53
C LYS A 336 -17.89 3.64 22.26
N LEU A 337 -17.63 2.99 21.13
CA LEU A 337 -18.22 3.37 19.85
C LEU A 337 -19.75 3.22 19.92
N GLN A 338 -20.43 4.24 19.40
CA GLN A 338 -21.87 4.28 19.17
C GLN A 338 -22.08 4.72 17.72
N SER A 339 -21.63 3.88 16.79
CA SER A 339 -21.76 4.07 15.36
C SER A 339 -23.23 3.93 14.94
N VAL A 340 -23.64 4.71 13.95
CA VAL A 340 -24.96 4.60 13.30
C VAL A 340 -24.95 3.49 12.25
N ASP A 341 -23.79 3.26 11.63
CA ASP A 341 -23.57 2.30 10.57
C ASP A 341 -22.19 1.61 10.76
N SER A 342 -22.12 0.30 10.53
CA SER A 342 -20.96 -0.56 10.82
C SER A 342 -20.94 -1.76 9.87
N ARG A 343 -19.78 -2.06 9.27
CA ARG A 343 -19.64 -3.14 8.26
C ARG A 343 -19.33 -4.50 8.89
N SER A 344 -20.21 -4.98 9.77
CA SER A 344 -19.99 -6.20 10.58
C SER A 344 -19.67 -7.47 9.77
N LYS A 345 -20.15 -7.58 8.53
CA LYS A 345 -19.91 -8.74 7.65
C LYS A 345 -18.55 -8.73 6.93
N PHE A 346 -17.85 -7.60 6.89
CA PHE A 346 -16.64 -7.46 6.08
C PHE A 346 -15.55 -8.49 6.47
N ILE A 347 -15.30 -8.69 7.77
CA ILE A 347 -14.30 -9.64 8.26
C ILE A 347 -14.67 -11.09 7.95
N GLU A 348 -15.97 -11.43 7.97
CA GLU A 348 -16.46 -12.75 7.58
C GLU A 348 -16.22 -13.00 6.09
N ALA A 349 -16.67 -12.09 5.22
CA ALA A 349 -16.49 -12.20 3.77
C ALA A 349 -15.00 -12.20 3.37
N PHE A 350 -14.17 -11.34 3.99
CA PHE A 350 -12.74 -11.24 3.67
C PHE A 350 -11.94 -12.46 4.14
N HIS A 351 -12.17 -12.97 5.36
CA HIS A 351 -11.54 -14.21 5.81
C HIS A 351 -12.03 -15.42 5.01
N TYR A 352 -13.30 -15.45 4.59
CA TYR A 352 -13.85 -16.49 3.73
C TYR A 352 -13.22 -16.47 2.33
N LEU A 353 -13.05 -15.29 1.73
CA LEU A 353 -12.30 -15.11 0.48
C LEU A 353 -10.86 -15.65 0.62
N LEU A 354 -10.12 -15.24 1.66
CA LEU A 354 -8.75 -15.72 1.88
C LEU A 354 -8.67 -17.24 2.06
N ASN A 355 -9.65 -17.86 2.72
CA ASN A 355 -9.74 -19.32 2.88
C ASN A 355 -9.99 -20.02 1.53
N LEU A 356 -10.92 -19.52 0.72
CA LEU A 356 -11.18 -20.05 -0.63
C LEU A 356 -9.96 -19.90 -1.55
N CYS A 357 -9.30 -18.75 -1.53
CA CYS A 357 -8.06 -18.55 -2.30
C CYS A 357 -6.96 -19.51 -1.83
N HIS A 358 -6.83 -19.76 -0.53
CA HIS A 358 -5.85 -20.72 -0.03
C HIS A 358 -6.12 -22.16 -0.53
N ARG A 359 -7.39 -22.61 -0.53
CA ARG A 359 -7.78 -23.91 -1.11
C ARG A 359 -7.49 -23.95 -2.61
N PHE A 360 -7.90 -22.92 -3.36
CA PHE A 360 -7.64 -22.82 -4.79
C PHE A 360 -6.14 -22.92 -5.10
N ILE A 361 -5.27 -22.28 -4.31
CA ILE A 361 -3.81 -22.36 -4.48
C ILE A 361 -3.26 -23.76 -4.18
N GLN A 362 -3.85 -24.51 -3.23
CA GLN A 362 -3.50 -25.91 -3.00
C GLN A 362 -3.94 -26.80 -4.17
N GLU A 363 -5.20 -26.67 -4.60
CA GLU A 363 -5.76 -27.43 -5.71
C GLU A 363 -5.08 -27.13 -7.06
N ASP A 364 -4.58 -25.91 -7.28
CA ASP A 364 -3.83 -25.55 -8.50
C ASP A 364 -2.38 -26.06 -8.49
N ALA A 365 -1.80 -26.28 -7.29
CA ALA A 365 -0.50 -26.93 -7.15
C ALA A 365 -0.61 -28.45 -7.40
N ASP A 366 -1.77 -29.05 -7.12
CA ASP A 366 -2.07 -30.45 -7.41
C ASP A 366 -2.44 -30.64 -8.89
N THR A 367 -1.44 -30.94 -9.73
CA THR A 367 -1.57 -31.11 -11.19
C THR A 367 -2.56 -32.21 -11.65
N THR A 368 -3.18 -32.94 -10.72
CA THR A 368 -4.22 -33.96 -10.96
C THR A 368 -5.63 -33.39 -10.93
N VAL A 369 -5.81 -32.18 -10.40
CA VAL A 369 -7.11 -31.48 -10.28
C VAL A 369 -7.07 -30.23 -11.15
N ASN A 370 -8.20 -29.88 -11.76
CA ASN A 370 -8.39 -28.56 -12.37
C ASN A 370 -9.34 -27.77 -11.44
N PRO A 371 -8.84 -26.82 -10.64
CA PRO A 371 -9.66 -26.13 -9.65
C PRO A 371 -10.69 -25.21 -10.31
N ASP A 372 -11.89 -25.16 -9.74
CA ASP A 372 -12.95 -24.23 -10.17
C ASP A 372 -12.75 -22.85 -9.54
N PRO A 373 -12.52 -21.78 -10.33
CA PRO A 373 -12.38 -20.42 -9.78
C PRO A 373 -13.72 -19.71 -9.53
N PHE A 374 -14.88 -20.32 -9.86
CA PHE A 374 -16.19 -19.69 -9.67
C PHE A 374 -16.54 -19.35 -8.21
N PRO A 375 -16.23 -20.18 -7.18
CA PRO A 375 -16.45 -19.81 -5.78
C PRO A 375 -15.66 -18.56 -5.36
N VAL A 376 -14.42 -18.41 -5.86
CA VAL A 376 -13.59 -17.24 -5.60
C VAL A 376 -14.18 -15.99 -6.25
N LEU A 377 -14.68 -16.07 -7.49
CA LEU A 377 -15.34 -14.95 -8.15
C LEU A 377 -16.54 -14.42 -7.35
N ASN A 378 -17.35 -15.32 -6.77
CA ASN A 378 -18.50 -14.91 -5.96
C ASN A 378 -18.08 -14.25 -4.64
N ALA A 379 -17.05 -14.76 -3.98
CA ALA A 379 -16.49 -14.14 -2.77
C ALA A 379 -15.86 -12.76 -3.07
N LEU A 380 -15.18 -12.60 -4.21
CA LEU A 380 -14.66 -11.30 -4.67
C LEU A 380 -15.79 -10.29 -4.91
N LYS A 381 -16.89 -10.70 -5.56
CA LYS A 381 -18.09 -9.86 -5.74
C LYS A 381 -18.71 -9.43 -4.41
N GLU A 382 -18.79 -10.34 -3.43
CA GLU A 382 -19.34 -10.02 -2.10
C GLU A 382 -18.44 -9.03 -1.33
N VAL A 383 -17.12 -9.24 -1.32
CA VAL A 383 -16.19 -8.29 -0.68
C VAL A 383 -16.19 -6.94 -1.39
N HIS A 384 -16.22 -6.90 -2.73
CA HIS A 384 -16.32 -5.66 -3.51
C HIS A 384 -17.61 -4.87 -3.21
N LEU A 385 -18.75 -5.56 -3.05
CA LEU A 385 -20.02 -4.94 -2.68
C LEU A 385 -19.91 -4.29 -1.29
N LEU A 386 -19.44 -5.02 -0.28
CA LEU A 386 -19.27 -4.51 1.09
C LEU A 386 -18.29 -3.33 1.17
N LEU A 387 -17.20 -3.36 0.38
CA LEU A 387 -16.25 -2.25 0.26
C LEU A 387 -16.88 -1.01 -0.39
N SER A 388 -17.75 -1.20 -1.38
CA SER A 388 -18.45 -0.12 -2.10
C SER A 388 -19.52 0.55 -1.23
N GLU A 389 -20.27 -0.22 -0.44
CA GLU A 389 -21.17 0.30 0.60
C GLU A 389 -20.42 1.13 1.65
N GLY A 390 -19.15 0.83 1.91
CA GLY A 390 -18.26 1.61 2.78
C GLY A 390 -17.53 2.78 2.12
N ALA A 391 -17.73 3.07 0.83
CA ALA A 391 -16.97 4.08 0.08
C ALA A 391 -17.56 5.51 0.18
N HIS A 392 -18.04 5.91 1.35
CA HIS A 392 -18.82 7.14 1.56
C HIS A 392 -18.20 8.04 2.65
N ASN A 393 -18.72 9.28 2.77
CA ASN A 393 -18.35 10.30 3.77
C ASN A 393 -16.90 10.86 3.70
N GLN A 394 -15.86 10.08 4.07
CA GLN A 394 -14.46 10.54 4.16
C GLN A 394 -13.44 9.60 3.50
N TYR A 395 -13.91 8.76 2.57
CA TYR A 395 -13.06 7.92 1.72
C TYR A 395 -12.03 8.79 0.95
N GLY A 396 -10.77 8.35 0.91
CA GLY A 396 -9.64 9.11 0.36
C GLY A 396 -8.97 10.05 1.37
N ASP A 397 -9.70 11.03 1.89
CA ASP A 397 -9.16 12.10 2.76
C ASP A 397 -8.60 11.59 4.11
N LEU A 398 -9.31 10.65 4.74
CA LEU A 398 -8.88 10.09 6.02
C LEU A 398 -7.71 9.08 5.87
N PRO A 399 -7.70 8.15 4.89
CA PRO A 399 -6.49 7.40 4.54
C PRO A 399 -5.27 8.30 4.32
N TRP A 400 -5.43 9.39 3.56
CA TRP A 400 -4.37 10.35 3.29
C TRP A 400 -3.78 10.98 4.57
N THR A 401 -4.64 11.64 5.36
CA THR A 401 -4.21 12.35 6.58
C THR A 401 -3.59 11.40 7.60
N SER A 402 -4.19 10.22 7.80
CA SER A 402 -3.65 9.21 8.70
C SER A 402 -2.34 8.57 8.19
N ARG A 403 -2.15 8.42 6.87
CA ARG A 403 -0.90 7.94 6.26
C ARG A 403 0.23 8.93 6.48
N VAL A 404 -0.01 10.23 6.25
CA VAL A 404 0.94 11.32 6.56
C VAL A 404 1.46 11.20 7.99
N GLU A 405 0.55 11.14 8.98
CA GLU A 405 0.93 11.06 10.39
C GLU A 405 1.74 9.81 10.74
N MET A 406 1.36 8.66 10.18
CA MET A 406 2.03 7.39 10.47
C MET A 406 3.38 7.26 9.76
N LEU A 407 3.54 7.80 8.55
CA LEU A 407 4.85 7.93 7.90
C LEU A 407 5.78 8.84 8.73
N ILE A 408 5.29 9.99 9.21
CA ILE A 408 6.06 10.86 10.12
C ILE A 408 6.46 10.10 11.40
N GLN A 409 5.55 9.29 11.97
CA GLN A 409 5.86 8.47 13.15
C GLN A 409 6.92 7.40 12.88
N GLN A 410 6.85 6.71 11.74
CA GLN A 410 7.89 5.78 11.30
C GLN A 410 9.23 6.50 11.12
N TYR A 411 9.24 7.67 10.46
CA TYR A 411 10.46 8.45 10.25
C TYR A 411 11.10 8.84 11.59
N LEU A 412 10.34 9.45 12.49
CA LEU A 412 10.82 9.84 13.82
C LEU A 412 11.34 8.65 14.63
N LEU A 413 10.73 7.47 14.53
CA LEU A 413 11.23 6.26 15.18
C LEU A 413 12.48 5.67 14.51
N SER A 414 12.67 5.88 13.21
CA SER A 414 13.84 5.39 12.46
C SER A 414 15.14 6.18 12.72
N LEU A 415 15.03 7.35 13.34
CA LEU A 415 16.17 8.24 13.59
C LEU A 415 17.20 7.59 14.52
N PRO A 416 18.51 7.78 14.27
CA PRO A 416 19.58 7.13 15.04
C PRO A 416 19.53 7.48 16.54
N GLU A 417 19.08 8.68 16.89
CA GLU A 417 18.85 9.14 18.27
C GLU A 417 17.83 8.27 19.02
N VAL A 418 16.77 7.82 18.34
CA VAL A 418 15.73 6.98 18.93
C VAL A 418 16.17 5.51 19.01
N LEU A 419 16.95 5.06 18.04
CA LEU A 419 17.64 3.77 18.06
C LEU A 419 18.60 3.65 19.26
N GLU A 420 19.39 4.70 19.52
CA GLU A 420 20.28 4.77 20.70
C GLU A 420 19.46 4.82 22.01
N PHE A 421 18.45 5.68 22.08
CA PHE A 421 17.58 5.83 23.27
C PHE A 421 16.90 4.51 23.68
N LEU A 422 16.32 3.76 22.74
CA LEU A 422 15.57 2.53 23.03
C LEU A 422 16.43 1.25 23.04
N ARG A 423 17.70 1.33 22.61
CA ARG A 423 18.68 0.22 22.61
C ARG A 423 18.10 -1.06 22.00
N SER A 424 17.76 -0.99 20.72
CA SER A 424 17.18 -2.11 19.97
C SER A 424 18.14 -3.32 19.84
N ARG A 425 17.62 -4.47 19.40
CA ARG A 425 18.42 -5.69 19.24
C ARG A 425 19.25 -5.64 17.94
N ALA A 426 20.51 -5.22 18.02
CA ALA A 426 21.41 -5.07 16.88
C ALA A 426 21.56 -6.31 15.96
N MET A 427 21.31 -7.53 16.45
CA MET A 427 21.42 -8.77 15.66
C MET A 427 20.14 -9.14 14.89
N VAL A 428 19.01 -8.48 15.13
CA VAL A 428 17.77 -8.76 14.38
C VAL A 428 17.75 -7.90 13.12
N ALA A 429 17.83 -8.55 11.95
CA ALA A 429 17.68 -7.89 10.67
C ALA A 429 16.20 -7.50 10.47
N TYR A 430 15.92 -6.20 10.61
CA TYR A 430 14.64 -5.60 10.24
C TYR A 430 14.72 -5.07 8.80
N PRO A 431 13.66 -5.20 7.98
CA PRO A 431 13.63 -4.66 6.62
C PRO A 431 13.56 -3.13 6.60
N GLU A 432 13.04 -2.50 7.66
CA GLU A 432 12.85 -1.05 7.76
C GLU A 432 13.31 -0.54 9.14
N GLY A 433 13.97 0.63 9.18
CA GLY A 433 14.71 1.09 10.37
C GLY A 433 13.89 1.33 11.64
N TRP A 434 12.60 1.69 11.53
CA TRP A 434 11.72 2.02 12.67
C TRP A 434 11.20 0.79 13.44
N MET A 435 11.24 -0.40 12.83
CA MET A 435 10.68 -1.61 13.43
C MET A 435 11.44 -2.07 14.68
N GLY A 436 12.77 -1.91 14.69
CA GLY A 436 13.62 -2.26 15.84
C GLY A 436 13.33 -1.44 17.10
N PRO A 437 13.28 -0.09 17.00
CA PRO A 437 12.81 0.81 18.05
C PRO A 437 11.41 0.47 18.57
N GLN A 438 10.45 0.18 17.68
CA GLN A 438 9.10 -0.21 18.07
C GLN A 438 9.05 -1.56 18.82
N ASP A 439 9.77 -2.58 18.34
CA ASP A 439 9.86 -3.88 19.03
C ASP A 439 10.57 -3.76 20.38
N ALA A 440 11.56 -2.87 20.51
CA ALA A 440 12.17 -2.53 21.79
C ALA A 440 11.14 -1.87 22.73
N MET A 441 10.36 -0.89 22.25
CA MET A 441 9.30 -0.24 23.02
C MET A 441 8.22 -1.22 23.48
N LYS A 442 7.70 -2.07 22.58
CA LYS A 442 6.74 -3.15 22.90
C LYS A 442 7.22 -4.04 24.03
N ARG A 443 8.50 -4.42 23.99
CA ARG A 443 9.14 -5.25 25.02
C ARG A 443 9.29 -4.52 26.35
N LEU A 444 9.81 -3.29 26.34
CA LEU A 444 9.95 -2.45 27.54
C LEU A 444 8.60 -2.26 28.23
N GLN A 445 7.57 -1.92 27.44
CA GLN A 445 6.23 -1.67 27.94
C GLN A 445 5.40 -2.93 28.19
N GLY A 446 5.88 -4.14 27.85
CA GLY A 446 5.13 -5.39 28.04
C GLY A 446 3.78 -5.39 27.32
N TRP A 447 3.75 -4.88 26.07
CA TRP A 447 2.57 -4.82 25.21
C TRP A 447 2.32 -6.15 24.50
N THR A 448 2.97 -6.37 23.36
CA THR A 448 2.88 -7.57 22.51
C THR A 448 4.25 -8.24 22.36
N ASP A 449 4.27 -9.56 22.16
CA ASP A 449 5.46 -10.34 21.77
C ASP A 449 5.66 -10.43 20.25
N VAL A 450 4.64 -10.07 19.47
CA VAL A 450 4.63 -10.11 18.01
C VAL A 450 5.49 -8.99 17.41
N SER A 451 6.47 -9.38 16.61
CA SER A 451 7.34 -8.44 15.89
C SER A 451 6.55 -7.54 14.94
N SER A 452 6.98 -6.29 14.83
CA SER A 452 6.40 -5.26 13.97
C SER A 452 6.41 -5.62 12.48
N ILE A 453 7.30 -6.52 12.05
CA ILE A 453 7.32 -7.08 10.68
C ILE A 453 5.95 -7.68 10.30
N HIS A 454 5.31 -8.46 11.20
CA HIS A 454 4.02 -9.07 10.88
C HIS A 454 2.90 -8.03 10.73
N PHE A 455 2.95 -6.93 11.49
CA PHE A 455 1.97 -5.85 11.36
C PHE A 455 2.17 -5.06 10.07
N ASN A 456 3.42 -4.79 9.65
CA ASN A 456 3.68 -4.16 8.34
C ASN A 456 3.25 -5.06 7.17
N ASN A 457 3.54 -6.37 7.24
CA ASN A 457 3.11 -7.32 6.22
C ASN A 457 1.57 -7.37 6.13
N LEU A 458 0.86 -7.40 7.26
CA LEU A 458 -0.61 -7.31 7.29
C LEU A 458 -1.13 -5.99 6.69
N ALA A 459 -0.46 -4.88 6.99
CA ALA A 459 -0.82 -3.56 6.49
C ALA A 459 -0.65 -3.48 4.96
N THR A 460 0.53 -3.85 4.44
CA THR A 460 0.90 -3.75 3.03
C THR A 460 0.18 -4.77 2.15
N PHE A 461 0.10 -6.05 2.57
CA PHE A 461 -0.63 -7.07 1.80
C PHE A 461 -2.15 -6.82 1.87
N GLY A 462 -2.66 -6.39 3.02
CA GLY A 462 -4.07 -6.00 3.16
C GLY A 462 -4.44 -4.83 2.24
N GLU A 463 -3.60 -3.79 2.18
CA GLU A 463 -3.78 -2.66 1.28
C GLU A 463 -3.79 -3.08 -0.20
N ARG A 464 -2.80 -3.85 -0.67
CA ARG A 464 -2.75 -4.36 -2.04
C ARG A 464 -3.99 -5.15 -2.44
N LEU A 465 -4.40 -6.10 -1.59
CA LEU A 465 -5.56 -6.94 -1.84
C LEU A 465 -6.84 -6.11 -1.89
N LEU A 466 -7.09 -5.22 -0.91
CA LEU A 466 -8.31 -4.41 -0.91
C LEU A 466 -8.35 -3.38 -2.05
N LEU A 467 -7.23 -2.74 -2.40
CA LEU A 467 -7.14 -1.87 -3.58
C LEU A 467 -7.52 -2.63 -4.86
N SER A 468 -6.98 -3.85 -5.05
CA SER A 468 -7.29 -4.67 -6.22
C SER A 468 -8.74 -5.14 -6.27
N ILE A 469 -9.38 -5.33 -5.12
CA ILE A 469 -10.80 -5.69 -5.05
C ILE A 469 -11.69 -4.46 -5.26
N ARG A 470 -11.29 -3.27 -4.78
CA ARG A 470 -12.11 -2.06 -4.89
C ARG A 470 -12.10 -1.45 -6.29
N TYR A 471 -10.92 -1.33 -6.92
CA TYR A 471 -10.77 -0.63 -8.20
C TYR A 471 -11.05 -1.48 -9.44
N ASP A 472 -11.19 -2.81 -9.30
CA ASP A 472 -11.61 -3.72 -10.39
C ASP A 472 -13.13 -3.94 -10.36
N THR A 473 -13.76 -4.05 -11.54
CA THR A 473 -15.22 -3.99 -11.73
C THR A 473 -15.86 -5.37 -11.54
N TRP A 474 -15.60 -6.02 -10.40
CA TRP A 474 -15.97 -7.42 -10.13
C TRP A 474 -17.44 -7.74 -10.41
N LEU A 475 -18.36 -6.81 -10.13
CA LEU A 475 -19.80 -7.02 -10.35
C LEU A 475 -20.19 -7.25 -11.82
N ALA A 476 -19.50 -6.60 -12.77
CA ALA A 476 -19.76 -6.76 -14.21
C ALA A 476 -19.13 -8.03 -14.79
N ILE A 477 -18.07 -8.55 -14.15
CA ILE A 477 -17.30 -9.69 -14.64
C ILE A 477 -18.06 -10.99 -14.39
N ASN A 478 -18.35 -11.73 -15.46
CA ASN A 478 -18.98 -13.05 -15.39
C ASN A 478 -18.03 -14.20 -15.75
N ASN A 479 -16.80 -13.90 -16.19
CA ASN A 479 -15.81 -14.90 -16.55
C ASN A 479 -15.03 -15.35 -15.30
N PRO A 480 -15.14 -16.62 -14.86
CA PRO A 480 -14.42 -17.11 -13.68
C PRO A 480 -12.89 -17.19 -13.90
N GLN A 481 -12.39 -17.17 -15.15
CA GLN A 481 -10.95 -17.19 -15.43
C GLN A 481 -10.23 -15.91 -14.97
N GLN A 482 -10.92 -14.77 -14.87
CA GLN A 482 -10.34 -13.54 -14.31
C GLN A 482 -10.05 -13.66 -12.81
N ALA A 483 -10.91 -14.36 -12.05
CA ALA A 483 -10.67 -14.65 -10.65
C ALA A 483 -9.46 -15.59 -10.46
N ARG A 484 -9.28 -16.58 -11.36
CA ARG A 484 -8.06 -17.41 -11.42
C ARG A 484 -6.82 -16.56 -11.65
N GLY A 485 -6.84 -15.64 -12.62
CA GLY A 485 -5.73 -14.72 -12.89
C GLY A 485 -5.36 -13.87 -11.67
N TRP A 486 -6.37 -13.37 -10.94
CA TRP A 486 -6.18 -12.58 -9.72
C TRP A 486 -5.54 -13.37 -8.58
N VAL A 487 -6.01 -14.59 -8.29
CA VAL A 487 -5.43 -15.43 -7.21
C VAL A 487 -3.97 -15.79 -7.52
N LEU A 488 -3.65 -16.10 -8.78
CA LEU A 488 -2.29 -16.45 -9.18
C LEU A 488 -1.34 -15.25 -9.15
N TYR A 489 -1.82 -14.05 -9.50
CA TYR A 489 -1.01 -12.83 -9.39
C TYR A 489 -0.74 -12.46 -7.92
N TRP A 490 -1.77 -12.44 -7.07
CA TRP A 490 -1.67 -12.06 -5.65
C TRP A 490 -1.35 -13.22 -4.69
N GLN A 491 -0.85 -14.35 -5.21
CA GLN A 491 -0.60 -15.57 -4.43
C GLN A 491 0.32 -15.32 -3.23
N GLN A 492 1.36 -14.50 -3.41
CA GLN A 492 2.35 -14.19 -2.38
C GLN A 492 1.76 -13.33 -1.26
N GLU A 493 0.99 -12.30 -1.61
CA GLU A 493 0.25 -11.44 -0.70
C GLU A 493 -0.78 -12.22 0.12
N ILE A 494 -1.55 -13.12 -0.51
CA ILE A 494 -2.57 -13.94 0.15
C ILE A 494 -1.92 -14.87 1.19
N GLN A 495 -0.90 -15.64 0.79
CA GLN A 495 -0.19 -16.53 1.71
C GLN A 495 0.57 -15.76 2.80
N GLY A 496 1.21 -14.65 2.43
CA GLY A 496 1.92 -13.76 3.34
C GLY A 496 1.00 -13.12 4.39
N TYR A 497 -0.20 -12.71 4.00
CA TYR A 497 -1.23 -12.18 4.88
C TYR A 497 -1.73 -13.26 5.85
N ILE A 498 -2.07 -14.46 5.36
CA ILE A 498 -2.51 -15.59 6.22
C ILE A 498 -1.44 -15.93 7.27
N HIS A 499 -0.18 -16.03 6.86
CA HIS A 499 0.94 -16.29 7.78
C HIS A 499 1.12 -15.16 8.81
N ALA A 500 1.13 -13.89 8.37
CA ALA A 500 1.27 -12.75 9.26
C ALA A 500 0.08 -12.60 10.22
N TYR A 501 -1.14 -12.91 9.77
CA TYR A 501 -2.35 -12.93 10.58
C TYR A 501 -2.23 -13.98 11.68
N ARG A 502 -1.89 -15.22 11.32
CA ARG A 502 -1.61 -16.30 12.29
C ARG A 502 -0.51 -15.92 13.28
N ALA A 503 0.56 -15.29 12.81
CA ALA A 503 1.65 -14.82 13.66
C ALA A 503 1.19 -13.75 14.67
N ALA A 504 0.29 -12.86 14.28
CA ALA A 504 -0.25 -11.79 15.13
C ALA A 504 -1.38 -12.25 16.07
N THR A 505 -2.48 -12.79 15.52
CA THR A 505 -3.70 -13.13 16.27
C THR A 505 -3.64 -14.52 16.92
N GLY A 506 -2.86 -15.44 16.34
CA GLY A 506 -2.82 -16.85 16.72
C GLY A 506 -3.88 -17.73 16.04
N VAL A 507 -4.75 -17.15 15.21
CA VAL A 507 -5.79 -17.86 14.46
C VAL A 507 -5.28 -18.19 13.06
N ASP A 508 -5.52 -19.42 12.61
CA ASP A 508 -5.13 -19.86 11.27
C ASP A 508 -6.30 -19.78 10.29
N LEU A 509 -6.17 -18.92 9.27
CA LEU A 509 -7.19 -18.73 8.24
C LEU A 509 -7.17 -19.84 7.17
N SER A 510 -6.16 -20.73 7.15
CA SER A 510 -6.09 -21.86 6.21
C SER A 510 -7.00 -23.04 6.56
N ASN A 511 -7.59 -23.06 7.76
CA ASN A 511 -8.38 -24.20 8.24
C ASN A 511 -9.66 -24.43 7.39
N PRO A 512 -9.87 -25.62 6.79
CA PRO A 512 -11.02 -25.87 5.93
C PRO A 512 -12.37 -25.97 6.68
N ASP A 513 -12.37 -26.32 7.97
CA ASP A 513 -13.61 -26.67 8.69
C ASP A 513 -14.38 -25.45 9.21
N ARG A 514 -13.69 -24.35 9.52
CA ARG A 514 -14.31 -23.14 10.07
C ARG A 514 -13.45 -21.89 9.86
N VAL A 515 -14.05 -20.89 9.21
CA VAL A 515 -13.53 -19.51 9.20
C VAL A 515 -13.87 -18.85 10.54
N ASP A 516 -12.86 -18.29 11.21
CA ASP A 516 -13.06 -17.50 12.43
C ASP A 516 -13.41 -16.06 12.06
N THR A 517 -14.58 -15.60 12.51
CA THR A 517 -15.11 -14.25 12.27
C THR A 517 -14.88 -13.29 13.44
N THR A 518 -14.13 -13.71 14.47
CA THR A 518 -13.88 -12.85 15.64
C THR A 518 -12.98 -11.66 15.27
N MET A 519 -13.36 -10.48 15.78
CA MET A 519 -12.66 -9.22 15.50
C MET A 519 -11.16 -9.30 15.89
N PRO A 520 -10.22 -8.84 15.03
CA PRO A 520 -8.78 -9.00 15.28
C PRO A 520 -8.31 -8.37 16.60
N ALA A 521 -8.83 -7.20 16.99
CA ALA A 521 -8.50 -6.55 18.26
C ALA A 521 -8.86 -7.42 19.49
N ILE A 522 -9.94 -8.22 19.43
CA ILE A 522 -10.30 -9.16 20.50
C ILE A 522 -9.26 -10.29 20.59
N LEU A 523 -8.80 -10.81 19.45
CA LEU A 523 -7.76 -11.84 19.39
C LEU A 523 -6.42 -11.33 19.92
N LEU A 524 -5.99 -10.15 19.47
CA LEU A 524 -4.78 -9.47 19.96
C LEU A 524 -4.85 -9.24 21.47
N ARG A 525 -5.99 -8.75 21.99
CA ARG A 525 -6.20 -8.55 23.43
C ARG A 525 -6.18 -9.86 24.22
N LYS A 526 -6.81 -10.94 23.71
CA LYS A 526 -6.72 -12.29 24.31
C LYS A 526 -5.26 -12.75 24.39
N ARG A 527 -4.49 -12.58 23.31
CA ARG A 527 -3.06 -12.92 23.27
C ARG A 527 -2.23 -12.13 24.28
N GLN A 528 -2.40 -10.81 24.37
CA GLN A 528 -1.74 -9.97 25.37
C GLN A 528 -2.04 -10.44 26.81
N MET A 529 -3.29 -10.84 27.11
CA MET A 529 -3.63 -11.40 28.42
C MET A 529 -2.93 -12.74 28.70
N LEU A 530 -2.85 -13.64 27.71
CA LEU A 530 -2.12 -14.91 27.82
C LEU A 530 -0.62 -14.69 28.02
N GLN A 531 -0.02 -13.75 27.29
CA GLN A 531 1.38 -13.35 27.45
C GLN A 531 1.66 -12.84 28.87
N ARG A 532 0.82 -11.94 29.40
CA ARG A 532 0.95 -11.44 30.78
C ARG A 532 0.85 -12.56 31.82
N ARG A 533 -0.08 -13.51 31.64
CA ARG A 533 -0.20 -14.69 32.52
C ARG A 533 1.06 -15.57 32.53
N ARG A 534 1.69 -15.77 31.37
CA ARG A 534 2.96 -16.52 31.26
C ARG A 534 4.09 -15.82 32.02
N VAL A 535 4.20 -14.50 31.90
CA VAL A 535 5.24 -13.68 32.58
C VAL A 535 4.99 -13.57 34.09
N SER A 536 3.74 -13.58 34.55
CA SER A 536 3.45 -13.60 35.99
C SER A 536 3.70 -14.98 36.62
N GLY A 537 3.33 -16.06 35.92
CA GLY A 537 3.50 -17.44 36.43
C GLY A 537 4.95 -17.87 36.58
N THR A 538 5.87 -17.33 35.78
CA THR A 538 7.32 -17.56 35.91
C THR A 538 8.01 -16.67 36.95
N ARG A 539 7.27 -15.81 37.67
CA ARG A 539 7.78 -15.03 38.82
C ARG A 539 7.35 -15.60 40.18
N THR A 540 6.57 -16.67 40.18
CA THR A 540 6.02 -17.33 41.38
C THR A 540 6.54 -18.76 41.57
N ALA A 541 7.55 -19.14 40.79
CA ALA A 541 8.34 -20.37 40.89
C ALA A 541 9.82 -19.99 40.86
#